data_AF-A0A3S1NWK0-F1
#
_entry.id   AF-A0A3S1NWK0-F1
#
_cell.length_a   1.000
_cell.length_b   1.000
_cell.length_c   1.000
_cell.angle_alpha   90.00
_cell.angle_beta   90.00
_cell.angle_gamma   90.00
#
_symmetry.space_group_name_H-M   'P 1'
#
loop_
_entity.id
_entity.type
_entity.pdbx_description
1 polymer ?
#
loop_
_entity_poly.entity_id
_entity_poly.type
_entity_poly.pdbx_seq_one_letter_code
_entity_poly.pdbx_strand_id
1 'polypeptide(L)'
;MSNLLSRTLKRFCFDQRGTVLVEMSLVAPLMLMLSAGVFEFGNLIHDKLLMEAGLTDGARFAARCNSKLYTDAGLTAIDCADRAKNIAVFGNWDGTAPSRIPGWQKADVTIDSATCT
;
A
#
# COMPACT_ATOMS: atom_id res chain seq x y z
N MET A 1 48.02 13.10 31.48
CA MET A 1 46.95 12.27 30.87
C MET A 1 46.88 12.39 29.34
N SER A 2 47.27 13.52 28.73
CA SER A 2 47.31 13.73 27.26
C SER A 2 48.21 12.77 26.47
N ASN A 3 49.28 12.25 27.09
CA ASN A 3 50.23 11.35 26.43
C ASN A 3 49.70 9.93 26.18
N LEU A 4 48.63 9.52 26.87
CA LEU A 4 48.01 8.20 26.69
C LEU A 4 47.01 8.23 25.52
N LEU A 5 46.19 9.27 25.44
CA LEU A 5 45.23 9.52 24.36
C LEU A 5 45.90 9.71 23.00
N SER A 6 47.02 10.44 22.96
CA SER A 6 47.78 10.63 21.71
C SER A 6 48.47 9.35 21.23
N ARG A 7 48.89 8.47 22.16
CA ARG A 7 49.47 7.15 21.83
C ARG A 7 48.42 6.17 21.30
N THR A 8 47.22 6.15 21.87
CA THR A 8 46.14 5.28 21.38
C THR A 8 45.62 5.74 20.02
N LEU A 9 45.46 7.05 19.79
CA LEU A 9 45.07 7.60 18.48
C LEU A 9 46.13 7.36 17.40
N LYS A 10 47.42 7.54 17.70
CA LYS A 10 48.49 7.18 16.74
C LYS A 10 48.49 5.69 16.39
N ARG A 11 48.19 4.83 17.37
CA ARG A 11 48.16 3.38 17.17
C ARG A 11 46.96 2.94 16.34
N PHE A 12 45.81 3.59 16.51
CA PHE A 12 44.62 3.40 15.66
C PHE A 12 44.83 3.90 14.23
N CYS A 13 45.51 5.04 14.07
CA CYS A 13 45.79 5.62 12.75
C CYS A 13 46.80 4.81 11.93
N PHE A 14 47.62 3.99 12.58
CA PHE A 14 48.58 3.08 11.93
C PHE A 14 48.03 1.67 11.72
N ASP A 15 46.82 1.38 12.21
CA ASP A 15 46.20 0.06 12.14
C ASP A 15 45.24 0.00 10.93
N GLN A 16 45.72 -0.58 9.82
CA GLN A 16 44.96 -0.74 8.57
C GLN A 16 43.69 -1.60 8.73
N ARG A 17 43.56 -2.32 9.85
CA ARG A 17 42.37 -3.12 10.19
C ARG A 17 41.16 -2.27 10.55
N GLY A 18 41.36 -0.99 10.92
CA GLY A 18 40.27 -0.05 11.27
C GLY A 18 39.59 0.60 10.06
N THR A 19 40.22 0.61 8.89
CA THR A 19 39.68 1.27 7.67
C THR A 19 38.35 0.67 7.24
N VAL A 20 38.20 -0.66 7.28
CA VAL A 20 36.94 -1.34 6.93
C VAL A 20 35.79 -0.89 7.84
N LEU A 21 36.08 -0.62 9.11
CA LEU A 21 35.07 -0.19 10.08
C LEU A 21 34.60 1.26 9.83
N VAL A 22 35.49 2.10 9.29
CA VAL A 22 35.18 3.48 8.90
C VAL A 22 34.48 3.55 7.55
N GLU A 23 34.86 2.70 6.58
CA GLU A 23 34.16 2.60 5.30
C GLU A 23 32.74 2.09 5.50
N MET A 24 32.56 1.05 6.33
CA MET A 24 31.23 0.51 6.60
C MET A 24 30.39 1.46 7.46
N SER A 25 30.98 2.29 8.32
CA SER A 25 30.23 3.28 9.09
C SER A 25 29.66 4.42 8.23
N LEU A 26 30.23 4.67 7.05
CA LEU A 26 29.71 5.64 6.08
C LEU A 26 28.74 5.01 5.08
N VAL A 27 29.04 3.81 4.58
CA VAL A 27 28.21 3.15 3.55
C VAL A 27 26.97 2.49 4.16
N ALA A 28 27.07 1.89 5.35
CA ALA A 28 25.95 1.21 5.98
C ALA A 28 24.73 2.13 6.24
N PRO A 29 24.85 3.33 6.84
CA PRO A 29 23.68 4.19 7.05
C PRO A 29 23.04 4.62 5.73
N LEU A 30 23.84 4.85 4.67
CA LEU A 30 23.33 5.18 3.35
C LEU A 30 22.53 4.00 2.75
N MET A 31 23.08 2.79 2.80
CA MET A 31 22.40 1.58 2.31
C MET A 31 21.14 1.27 3.10
N LEU A 32 21.16 1.43 4.43
CA LEU A 32 19.99 1.24 5.29
C LEU A 32 18.91 2.27 4.99
N MET A 33 19.28 3.54 4.78
CA MET A 33 18.34 4.60 4.41
C MET A 33 17.68 4.32 3.06
N LEU A 34 18.46 3.92 2.05
CA LEU A 34 17.93 3.52 0.74
C LEU A 34 17.00 2.31 0.86
N SER A 35 17.37 1.31 1.65
CA SER A 35 16.56 0.12 1.88
C SER A 35 15.24 0.47 2.56
N ALA A 36 15.28 1.28 3.63
CA ALA A 36 14.09 1.74 4.33
C ALA A 36 13.14 2.48 3.37
N GLY A 37 13.67 3.36 2.52
CA GLY A 37 12.89 4.02 1.48
C GLY A 37 12.21 3.02 0.55
N VAL A 38 12.94 2.04 0.01
CA VAL A 38 12.37 1.01 -0.88
C VAL A 38 11.26 0.22 -0.20
N PHE A 39 11.39 -0.13 1.09
CA PHE A 39 10.35 -0.84 1.81
C PHE A 39 9.08 0.00 1.99
N GLU A 40 9.21 1.28 2.33
CA GLU A 40 8.06 2.18 2.51
C GLU A 40 7.33 2.43 1.19
N PHE A 41 8.06 2.74 0.12
CA PHE A 41 7.49 2.88 -1.22
C PHE A 41 6.91 1.57 -1.76
N GLY A 42 7.49 0.42 -1.40
CA GLY A 42 6.98 -0.90 -1.75
C GLY A 42 5.57 -1.15 -1.20
N ASN A 43 5.35 -0.83 0.09
CA ASN A 43 4.02 -0.92 0.68
C ASN A 43 3.02 0.04 0.03
N LEU A 44 3.43 1.29 -0.22
CA LEU A 44 2.56 2.27 -0.87
C LEU A 44 2.11 1.81 -2.27
N ILE A 45 3.04 1.27 -3.07
CA ILE A 45 2.72 0.74 -4.40
C ILE A 45 1.83 -0.49 -4.30
N HIS A 46 2.06 -1.37 -3.31
CA HIS A 46 1.22 -2.54 -3.08
C HIS A 46 -0.24 -2.15 -2.82
N ASP A 47 -0.48 -1.20 -1.93
CA ASP A 47 -1.82 -0.71 -1.61
C ASP A 47 -2.48 -0.07 -2.83
N LYS A 48 -1.73 0.74 -3.59
CA LYS A 48 -2.22 1.37 -4.82
C LYS A 48 -2.67 0.34 -5.86
N LEU A 49 -1.90 -0.74 -6.05
CA LEU A 49 -2.26 -1.83 -6.97
C LEU A 49 -3.52 -2.58 -6.50
N LEU A 50 -3.67 -2.80 -5.19
CA LEU A 50 -4.88 -3.40 -4.62
C LEU A 50 -6.12 -2.52 -4.81
N MET A 51 -6.00 -1.19 -4.66
CA MET A 51 -7.09 -0.25 -4.95
C MET A 51 -7.51 -0.35 -6.41
N GLU A 52 -6.54 -0.28 -7.32
CA GLU A 52 -6.79 -0.25 -8.76
C GLU A 52 -7.45 -1.55 -9.24
N ALA A 53 -7.01 -2.69 -8.70
CA ALA A 53 -7.64 -3.99 -8.95
C ALA A 53 -9.07 -4.06 -8.40
N GLY A 54 -9.31 -3.54 -7.19
CA GLY A 54 -10.65 -3.48 -6.58
C GLY A 54 -11.60 -2.60 -7.38
N LEU A 55 -11.16 -1.39 -7.73
CA LEU A 55 -11.97 -0.43 -8.49
C LEU A 55 -12.31 -0.98 -9.88
N THR A 56 -11.36 -1.65 -10.54
CA THR A 56 -11.60 -2.28 -11.85
C THR A 56 -12.64 -3.40 -11.77
N ASP A 57 -12.59 -4.23 -10.73
CA ASP A 57 -13.55 -5.31 -10.51
C ASP A 57 -14.96 -4.76 -10.21
N GLY A 58 -15.03 -3.78 -9.30
CA GLY A 58 -16.26 -3.06 -9.00
C GLY A 58 -16.86 -2.35 -10.22
N ALA A 59 -16.03 -1.74 -11.07
CA ALA A 59 -16.46 -1.07 -12.29
C ALA A 59 -16.98 -2.06 -13.34
N ARG A 60 -16.32 -3.20 -13.54
CA ARG A 60 -16.80 -4.27 -14.44
C ARG A 60 -18.14 -4.84 -13.97
N PHE A 61 -18.32 -4.98 -12.66
CA PHE A 61 -19.60 -5.39 -12.09
C PHE A 61 -20.67 -4.31 -12.31
N ALA A 62 -20.37 -3.04 -12.01
CA ALA A 62 -21.29 -1.93 -12.21
C ALA A 62 -21.73 -1.78 -13.67
N ALA A 63 -20.81 -1.93 -14.64
CA ALA A 63 -21.12 -1.88 -16.07
C ALA A 63 -22.05 -3.00 -16.55
N ARG A 64 -22.07 -4.14 -15.85
CA ARG A 64 -22.93 -5.29 -16.18
C ARG A 64 -24.24 -5.30 -15.39
N CYS A 65 -24.29 -4.61 -14.26
CA CYS A 65 -25.45 -4.62 -13.38
C CYS A 65 -26.49 -3.60 -13.87
N ASN A 66 -27.58 -4.10 -14.44
CA ASN A 66 -28.70 -3.26 -14.84
C ASN A 66 -29.71 -3.17 -13.68
N SER A 67 -29.64 -2.08 -12.92
CA SER A 67 -30.53 -1.85 -11.77
C SER A 67 -32.00 -1.76 -12.17
N LYS A 68 -32.30 -1.30 -13.40
CA LYS A 68 -33.66 -1.18 -13.92
C LYS A 68 -34.33 -2.55 -14.11
N LEU A 69 -33.59 -3.56 -14.57
CA LEU A 69 -34.11 -4.92 -14.69
C LEU A 69 -34.48 -5.53 -13.34
N TYR A 70 -33.74 -5.23 -12.27
CA TYR A 70 -34.04 -5.73 -10.93
C TYR A 70 -35.23 -5.02 -10.30
N THR A 71 -35.40 -3.71 -10.53
CA THR A 71 -36.59 -2.98 -10.09
C THR A 71 -37.85 -3.42 -10.83
N ASP A 72 -37.74 -3.69 -12.14
CA ASP A 72 -38.87 -4.18 -12.95
C ASP A 72 -39.26 -5.63 -12.59
N ALA A 73 -38.31 -6.44 -12.12
CA ALA A 73 -38.53 -7.79 -11.62
C ALA A 73 -39.01 -7.84 -10.14
N GLY A 74 -39.25 -6.69 -9.49
CA GLY A 74 -39.70 -6.61 -8.10
C GLY A 74 -38.63 -6.98 -7.06
N LEU A 75 -37.35 -7.06 -7.47
CA LEU A 75 -36.22 -7.45 -6.63
C LEU A 75 -35.43 -6.21 -6.17
N THR A 76 -36.09 -5.32 -5.43
CA THR A 76 -35.54 -4.04 -4.93
C THR A 76 -34.44 -4.21 -3.88
N ALA A 77 -34.20 -5.43 -3.39
CA ALA A 77 -33.15 -5.73 -2.41
C ALA A 77 -31.72 -5.82 -3.02
N ILE A 78 -31.57 -5.68 -4.34
CA ILE A 78 -30.27 -5.70 -5.02
C ILE A 78 -29.93 -4.28 -5.49
N ASP A 79 -29.26 -3.52 -4.63
CA ASP A 79 -28.62 -2.28 -5.05
C ASP A 79 -27.26 -2.60 -5.73
N CYS A 80 -27.24 -2.45 -7.05
CA CYS A 80 -26.04 -2.63 -7.87
C CYS A 80 -24.88 -1.73 -7.42
N ALA A 81 -25.16 -0.50 -6.97
CA ALA A 81 -24.14 0.45 -6.56
C ALA A 81 -23.51 0.03 -5.22
N ASP A 82 -24.32 -0.37 -4.25
CA ASP A 82 -23.79 -0.85 -2.96
C ASP A 82 -22.97 -2.12 -3.11
N ARG A 83 -23.40 -3.04 -3.97
CA ARG A 83 -22.63 -4.27 -4.21
C ARG A 83 -21.37 -4.04 -5.00
N ALA A 84 -21.38 -3.13 -5.96
CA ALA A 84 -20.17 -2.71 -6.65
C ALA A 84 -19.15 -2.08 -5.69
N LYS A 85 -19.62 -1.29 -4.70
CA LYS A 85 -18.77 -0.76 -3.62
C LYS A 85 -18.22 -1.87 -2.73
N ASN A 86 -19.02 -2.89 -2.40
CA ASN A 86 -18.55 -4.04 -1.62
C ASN A 86 -17.44 -4.79 -2.35
N ILE A 87 -17.63 -5.06 -3.64
CA ILE A 87 -16.65 -5.73 -4.48
C ILE A 87 -15.36 -4.91 -4.58
N ALA A 88 -15.47 -3.59 -4.75
CA ALA A 88 -14.30 -2.71 -4.79
C ALA A 88 -13.48 -2.76 -3.50
N VAL A 89 -14.12 -2.58 -2.34
CA VAL A 89 -13.44 -2.41 -1.04
C VAL A 89 -13.03 -3.74 -0.40
N PHE A 90 -13.89 -4.75 -0.46
CA PHE A 90 -13.74 -6.02 0.25
C PHE A 90 -13.43 -7.19 -0.69
N GLY A 91 -13.67 -7.04 -1.99
CA GLY A 91 -13.53 -8.13 -2.96
C GLY A 91 -14.60 -9.21 -2.85
N ASN A 92 -15.69 -8.95 -2.14
CA ASN A 92 -16.79 -9.88 -2.02
C ASN A 92 -18.15 -9.18 -2.15
N TRP A 93 -19.17 -10.00 -2.39
CA TRP A 93 -20.55 -9.54 -2.57
C TRP A 93 -21.17 -8.98 -1.29
N ASP A 94 -20.90 -9.64 -0.15
CA ASP A 94 -21.55 -9.34 1.12
C ASP A 94 -20.88 -8.22 1.93
N GLY A 95 -19.65 -7.82 1.57
CA GLY A 95 -18.89 -6.80 2.30
C GLY A 95 -18.41 -7.24 3.68
N THR A 96 -18.32 -8.56 3.93
CA THR A 96 -17.95 -9.17 5.22
C THR A 96 -16.46 -9.48 5.38
N ALA A 97 -15.69 -9.43 4.30
CA ALA A 97 -14.25 -9.64 4.35
C ALA A 97 -13.55 -8.42 4.99
N PRO A 98 -12.31 -8.55 5.49
CA PRO A 98 -11.50 -7.38 5.81
C PRO A 98 -11.31 -6.52 4.55
N SER A 99 -11.22 -5.20 4.72
CA SER A 99 -10.95 -4.29 3.62
C SER A 99 -9.62 -4.66 2.97
N ARG A 100 -9.54 -4.60 1.63
CA ARG A 100 -8.32 -4.92 0.88
C ARG A 100 -7.12 -4.08 1.33
N ILE A 101 -7.40 -2.89 1.86
CA ILE A 101 -6.40 -1.94 2.35
C ILE A 101 -6.84 -1.45 3.73
N PRO A 102 -5.91 -1.29 4.69
CA PRO A 102 -6.25 -0.77 6.01
C PRO A 102 -6.93 0.60 5.92
N GLY A 103 -8.12 0.71 6.52
CA GLY A 103 -8.86 1.97 6.59
C GLY A 103 -9.67 2.33 5.34
N TRP A 104 -9.65 1.52 4.29
CA TRP A 104 -10.47 1.77 3.09
C TRP A 104 -11.95 1.42 3.34
N GLN A 105 -12.86 2.35 3.08
CA GLN A 105 -14.29 2.22 3.37
C GLN A 105 -15.15 2.37 2.12
N LYS A 106 -16.40 1.87 2.20
CA LYS A 106 -17.40 2.03 1.13
C LYS A 106 -17.73 3.50 0.83
N ALA A 107 -17.56 4.39 1.82
CA ALA A 107 -17.79 5.82 1.68
C ALA A 107 -16.77 6.51 0.75
N ASP A 108 -15.57 5.95 0.61
CA ASP A 108 -14.51 6.52 -0.23
C ASP A 108 -14.73 6.23 -1.73
N VAL A 109 -15.63 5.29 -2.05
CA VAL A 109 -15.91 4.87 -3.42
C VAL A 109 -17.24 5.46 -3.88
N THR A 110 -17.17 6.33 -4.87
CA THR A 110 -18.35 6.90 -5.54
C THR A 110 -18.57 6.18 -6.87
N ILE A 111 -19.80 5.72 -7.09
CA ILE A 111 -20.24 5.09 -8.34
C ILE A 111 -21.34 5.95 -8.90
N ASP A 112 -21.09 6.55 -10.06
CA ASP A 112 -22.12 7.28 -10.79
C ASP A 112 -22.86 6.30 -11.73
N SER A 113 -24.09 5.98 -11.37
CA SER A 113 -24.97 5.12 -12.16
C SER A 113 -25.71 5.89 -13.25
N ALA A 114 -25.55 7.22 -13.35
CA ALA A 114 -26.23 8.05 -14.35
C ALA A 114 -25.78 7.76 -15.80
N THR A 115 -24.64 7.09 -16.01
CA THR A 115 -24.10 6.79 -17.34
C THR A 115 -24.32 5.36 -17.81
N CYS A 116 -24.94 4.49 -17.01
CA CYS A 116 -25.22 3.09 -17.37
C CYS A 116 -26.69 2.88 -17.77
N THR A 117 -27.18 3.71 -18.69
CA THR A 117 -28.49 3.52 -19.36
C THR A 117 -28.32 3.28 -20.84
#